data_AF-D3BPP1-F1
#
_entry.id   AF-D3BPP1-F1
#
_cell.length_a   1.000
_cell.length_b   1.000
_cell.length_c   1.000
_cell.angle_alpha   90.00
_cell.angle_beta   90.00
_cell.angle_gamma   90.00
#
_symmetry.space_group_name_H-M   'P 1'
#
loop_
_entity.id
_entity.type
_entity.pdbx_description
1 polymer ?
#
loop_
_entity_poly.entity_id
_entity_poly.type
_entity_poly.pdbx_seq_one_letter_code
_entity_poly.pdbx_strand_id
1 'polypeptide(L)' 'MILFDKETFNKINKELPGAKVITIASVSDKYKCNGSLARRVIRDFAAKGQIKKVIYGHGSGIFTKTA' A
#
# COMPACT_ATOMS: atom_id res chain seq x y z
N MET A 1 -1.26 3.97 -14.65
CA MET A 1 -0.99 5.27 -14.02
C MET A 1 0.46 5.33 -13.54
N ILE A 2 1.22 6.38 -13.89
CA ILE A 2 2.66 6.50 -13.57
C ILE A 2 2.90 7.54 -12.45
N LEU A 3 2.07 8.58 -12.38
CA LEU A 3 2.00 9.55 -11.28
C LEU A 3 0.64 9.47 -10.58
N PHE A 4 0.62 9.74 -9.28
CA PHE A 4 -0.62 9.96 -8.53
C PHE A 4 -1.13 11.38 -8.73
N ASP A 5 -2.43 11.53 -8.92
CA ASP A 5 -3.11 12.80 -8.70
C ASP A 5 -3.22 13.09 -7.21
N LYS A 6 -3.30 14.37 -6.84
CA LYS A 6 -3.44 14.79 -5.43
C LYS A 6 -4.67 14.16 -4.78
N GLU A 7 -5.75 13.96 -5.54
CA GLU A 7 -6.97 13.32 -5.08
C GLU A 7 -6.78 11.83 -4.74
N THR A 8 -6.08 11.08 -5.61
CA THR A 8 -5.83 9.65 -5.39
C THR A 8 -4.86 9.44 -4.23
N PHE A 9 -3.86 10.31 -4.08
CA PHE A 9 -2.96 10.28 -2.94
C PHE A 9 -3.69 10.47 -1.59
N ASN A 10 -4.63 11.41 -1.52
CA ASN A 10 -5.44 11.63 -0.31
C ASN A 10 -6.36 10.45 0.01
N LYS A 11 -6.93 9.80 -1.01
CA LYS A 11 -7.75 8.58 -0.83
C LYS A 11 -6.91 7.42 -0.27
N ILE A 12 -5.72 7.21 -0.84
CA ILE A 12 -4.78 6.17 -0.41
C ILE A 12 -4.36 6.35 1.05
N ASN A 13 -4.08 7.59 1.49
CA ASN A 13 -3.72 7.89 2.89
C ASN A 13 -4.83 7.56 3.90
N LYS A 14 -6.09 7.68 3.52
CA LYS A 14 -7.23 7.38 4.42
C LYS A 14 -7.60 5.90 4.43
N GLU A 15 -7.56 5.25 3.28
CA GLU A 15 -8.11 3.90 3.14
C GLU A 15 -7.09 2.78 3.38
N LEU A 16 -5.78 3.02 3.16
CA LEU A 16 -4.75 2.03 3.47
C LEU A 16 -4.74 1.57 4.92
N PRO A 17 -4.76 2.46 5.94
CA PRO A 17 -4.80 2.02 7.34
C PRO A 17 -6.12 1.35 7.73
N GLY A 18 -7.20 1.54 6.95
CA GLY A 18 -8.47 0.85 7.15
C GLY A 18 -8.46 -0.61 6.67
N ALA A 19 -7.57 -0.96 5.75
CA ALA A 19 -7.50 -2.31 5.19
C ALA A 19 -6.83 -3.30 6.15
N LYS A 20 -7.51 -4.42 6.45
CA LYS A 20 -6.96 -5.51 7.28
C LYS A 20 -5.77 -6.21 6.60
N VAL A 21 -5.81 -6.36 5.28
CA VAL A 21 -4.77 -7.01 4.48
C VAL A 21 -4.30 -6.03 3.42
N ILE A 22 -3.01 -5.72 3.44
CA ILE A 22 -2.36 -4.78 2.52
C ILE A 22 -1.33 -5.58 1.73
N THR A 23 -1.58 -5.73 0.43
CA THR A 23 -0.69 -6.41 -0.53
C THR A 23 -0.52 -5.56 -1.77
N ILE A 24 0.53 -5.81 -2.54
CA ILE A 24 0.76 -5.12 -3.82
C ILE A 24 -0.46 -5.26 -4.74
N ALA A 25 -1.03 -6.47 -4.81
CA ALA A 25 -2.25 -6.77 -5.57
C ALA A 25 -3.43 -5.93 -5.10
N SER A 26 -3.74 -5.95 -3.79
CA SER A 26 -4.89 -5.20 -3.25
C SER A 26 -4.80 -3.70 -3.53
N VAL A 27 -3.60 -3.13 -3.49
CA VAL A 27 -3.37 -1.71 -3.81
C VAL A 27 -3.46 -1.46 -5.32
N SER A 28 -2.94 -2.36 -6.16
CA SER A 28 -3.07 -2.22 -7.62
C SER A 28 -4.51 -2.35 -8.10
N ASP A 29 -5.30 -3.25 -7.52
CA ASP A 29 -6.71 -3.46 -7.86
C ASP A 29 -7.57 -2.25 -7.50
N LYS A 30 -7.41 -1.72 -6.28
CA LYS A 30 -8.21 -0.58 -5.81
C LYS A 30 -7.91 0.72 -6.53
N TYR A 31 -6.63 1.01 -6.78
CA TYR A 31 -6.21 2.32 -7.29
C TYR A 31 -5.76 2.29 -8.75
N LYS A 32 -5.89 1.16 -9.45
CA LYS A 32 -5.45 0.99 -10.85
C LYS A 32 -4.01 1.50 -11.08
N CYS A 33 -3.13 1.16 -10.13
CA CYS A 33 -1.75 1.63 -10.09
C CYS A 33 -0.77 0.54 -10.50
N ASN A 34 0.39 0.96 -11.00
CA ASN A 34 1.46 0.01 -11.34
C ASN A 34 2.04 -0.62 -10.05
N GLY A 35 2.44 -1.89 -10.13
CA GLY A 35 2.99 -2.63 -8.99
C GLY A 35 4.23 -1.97 -8.38
N SER A 36 5.05 -1.30 -9.20
CA SER A 36 6.21 -0.51 -8.73
C SER A 36 5.80 0.63 -7.81
N LEU A 37 4.70 1.31 -8.13
CA LEU A 37 4.17 2.42 -7.36
C LEU A 37 3.55 1.92 -6.06
N ALA A 38 2.78 0.82 -6.12
CA ALA A 38 2.23 0.17 -4.94
C ALA A 38 3.33 -0.27 -3.95
N ARG A 39 4.45 -0.83 -4.44
CA ARG A 39 5.61 -1.17 -3.60
C ARG A 39 6.23 0.04 -2.92
N ARG A 40 6.25 1.20 -3.59
CA ARG A 40 6.81 2.43 -3.01
C ARG A 40 5.89 3.00 -1.95
N VAL A 41 4.59 3.06 -2.23
CA VAL A 41 3.56 3.46 -1.25
C VAL A 41 3.66 2.59 0.00
N ILE A 42 3.69 1.27 -0.14
CA ILE A 42 3.83 0.36 1.02
C ILE A 42 5.11 0.66 1.81
N ARG A 43 6.24 0.94 1.15
CA ARG A 43 7.48 1.32 1.85
C ARG A 43 7.34 2.64 2.60
N ASP A 44 6.71 3.65 2.01
CA ASP A 44 6.49 4.95 2.65
C ASP A 44 5.56 4.83 3.87
N PHE A 45 4.52 4.01 3.78
CA PHE A 45 3.60 3.75 4.90
C PHE A 45 4.25 2.92 6.01
N ALA A 46 5.15 1.98 5.64
CA ALA A 46 5.95 1.24 6.61
C ALA A 46 6.93 2.16 7.33
N ALA A 47 7.57 3.10 6.62
CA ALA A 47 8.44 4.11 7.21
C ALA A 47 7.69 5.06 8.15
N LYS A 48 6.43 5.38 7.84
CA LYS A 48 5.53 6.15 8.71
C LYS A 48 4.96 5.34 9.89
N GLY A 49 5.23 4.03 9.98
CA GLY A 49 4.75 3.16 11.07
C GLY A 49 3.27 2.77 11.00
N GLN A 50 2.54 3.18 9.95
CA GLN A 50 1.11 2.93 9.82
C GLN A 50 0.78 1.46 9.47
N ILE A 51 1.74 0.75 8.89
CA ILE A 51 1.59 -0.65 8.50
C ILE A 51 2.74 -1.49 9.04
N LYS A 52 2.42 -2.69 9.50
CA LYS A 52 3.37 -3.70 9.96
C LYS A 52 3.50 -4.80 8.92
N LYS A 53 4.75 -5.20 8.68
CA LYS A 53 5.07 -6.32 7.79
C LYS A 53 4.88 -7.63 8.55
N VAL A 54 4.09 -8.55 7.99
CA VAL A 54 3.83 -9.85 8.62
C VAL A 54 4.58 -10.97 7.90
N ILE A 55 4.52 -11.01 6.57
CA ILE A 55 5.18 -12.06 5.76
C ILE A 55 6.02 -11.41 4.66
N TYR A 56 7.24 -11.92 4.45
CA TYR A 56 8.11 -11.50 3.35
C TYR A 56 8.45 -12.68 2.42
N GLY A 57 7.78 -12.74 1.27
CA GLY A 57 8.25 -13.49 0.10
C GLY A 57 8.76 -12.53 -0.99
N HIS A 58 9.66 -13.02 -1.86
CA HIS A 58 10.24 -12.24 -2.97
C HIS A 58 9.17 -11.71 -3.95
N GLY A 59 8.02 -12.39 -4.06
CA GLY A 59 6.88 -11.97 -4.88
C GLY A 59 5.63 -11.53 -4.11
N SER A 60 5.47 -11.97 -2.86
CA SER A 60 4.27 -11.76 -2.04
C SER A 60 4.62 -11.15 -0.69
N GLY A 61 4.52 -9.83 -0.59
CA GLY A 61 4.59 -9.10 0.68
C GLY A 61 3.19 -8.91 1.25
N ILE A 62 2.94 -9.47 2.44
CA ILE A 62 1.69 -9.28 3.18
C ILE A 62 1.95 -8.35 4.36
N PHE A 63 1.22 -7.25 4.38
CA PHE A 63 1.26 -6.21 5.40
C PHE A 63 -0.10 -6.12 6.06
N THR A 64 -0.11 -5.77 7.34
CA THR A 64 -1.33 -5.51 8.12
C THR A 64 -1.21 -4.13 8.73
N LYS A 65 -2.34 -3.51 9.09
CA LYS A 65 -2.32 -2.28 9.87
C LYS A 65 -1.59 -2.48 11.20
N THR A 66 -0.85 -1.47 11.64
CA THR A 66 -0.38 -1.39 13.03
C THR A 66 -1.57 -0.95 13.90
N ALA A 67 -1.75 -1.58 15.07
CA ALA A 67 -2.81 -1.21 16.03
C ALA A 67 -2.50 0.15 16.67
#